data_AF-A0A286G2N0-F1
#
_entry.id   AF-A0A286G2N0-F1
#
_cell.length_a   1.000
_cell.length_b   1.000
_cell.length_c   1.000
_cell.angle_alpha   90.00
_cell.angle_beta   90.00
_cell.angle_gamma   90.00
#
_symmetry.space_group_name_H-M   'P 1'
#
loop_
_entity.id
_entity.type
_entity.pdbx_description
1 polymer ?
#
loop_
_entity_poly.entity_id
_entity_poly.type
_entity_poly.pdbx_seq_one_letter_code
_entity_poly.pdbx_strand_id
1 'polypeptide(L)'
;MSAAVIGVLVGIVGAAAGVVGAVSFVGSGREDAAAVAEAQAEAEFLGVCQAQLHDIDCGCLWRDARPAFLPDARDEVITLIADRKTMPLRVQRIRTERLLGPELAKMVWGAAYYCGRR
;
A
#
# COMPACT_ATOMS: atom_id res chain seq x y z
N MET A 1 40.80 7.19 31.56
CA MET A 1 40.51 6.41 32.78
C MET A 1 39.01 6.10 32.74
N SER A 2 38.61 5.07 32.00
CA SER A 2 38.48 3.66 32.41
C SER A 2 37.07 3.35 32.95
N ALA A 3 36.42 2.43 32.23
CA ALA A 3 35.47 1.43 32.68
C ALA A 3 34.07 1.86 33.12
N ALA A 4 33.07 1.44 32.33
CA ALA A 4 31.93 0.68 32.85
C ALA A 4 31.36 -0.21 31.73
N VAL A 5 31.90 -1.42 31.62
CA VAL A 5 31.25 -2.57 30.96
C VAL A 5 30.64 -3.40 32.09
N ILE A 6 29.31 -3.41 32.21
CA ILE A 6 28.51 -4.36 33.00
C ILE A 6 27.17 -4.44 32.24
N GLY A 7 26.84 -5.50 31.49
CA GLY A 7 26.38 -6.80 31.98
C GLY A 7 24.95 -7.00 31.43
N VAL A 8 24.74 -7.68 30.28
CA VAL A 8 24.53 -9.15 30.12
C VAL A 8 23.04 -9.56 30.16
N LEU A 9 22.60 -10.09 29.00
CA LEU A 9 21.65 -11.20 28.74
C LEU A 9 20.23 -11.19 29.33
N VAL A 10 19.24 -11.35 28.43
CA VAL A 10 18.15 -12.38 28.36
C VAL A 10 17.00 -11.77 27.53
N GLY A 11 16.43 -12.37 26.49
CA GLY A 11 16.54 -13.74 26.02
C GLY A 11 16.16 -13.87 24.53
N ILE A 12 16.78 -14.85 23.90
CA ILE A 12 16.45 -15.33 22.56
C ILE A 12 15.65 -16.61 22.76
N VAL A 13 14.37 -16.55 22.43
CA VAL A 13 13.51 -17.68 22.04
C VAL A 13 12.78 -17.12 20.81
N GLY A 14 12.89 -17.59 19.57
CA GLY A 14 13.21 -18.90 19.03
C GLY A 14 12.21 -19.15 17.89
N ALA A 15 12.65 -18.92 16.64
CA ALA A 15 12.20 -19.39 15.31
C ALA A 15 10.69 -19.56 15.00
N ALA A 16 10.10 -19.14 13.86
CA ALA A 16 10.55 -18.96 12.47
C ALA A 16 9.51 -18.02 11.79
N ALA A 17 9.79 -17.13 10.84
CA ALA A 17 10.62 -17.20 9.66
C ALA A 17 10.97 -15.78 9.17
N GLY A 18 12.16 -15.62 8.58
CA GLY A 18 12.54 -14.41 7.84
C GLY A 18 13.52 -13.50 8.58
N VAL A 19 14.80 -13.62 8.24
CA VAL A 19 15.93 -12.93 8.86
C VAL A 19 16.13 -11.56 8.20
N VAL A 20 15.83 -10.46 8.92
CA VAL A 20 16.44 -9.13 8.70
C VAL A 20 16.74 -8.53 10.07
N GLY A 21 17.99 -8.14 10.27
CA GLY A 21 18.60 -7.86 11.56
C GLY A 21 17.92 -6.74 12.37
N ALA A 22 17.59 -7.07 13.62
CA ALA A 22 17.27 -6.12 14.66
C ALA A 22 18.57 -5.44 15.14
N VAL A 23 18.89 -4.28 14.58
CA VAL A 23 19.70 -3.27 15.26
C VAL A 23 18.74 -2.33 15.99
N SER A 24 18.90 -2.25 17.30
CA SER A 24 18.11 -1.38 18.17
C SER A 24 18.32 0.09 17.80
N PHE A 25 17.34 0.69 17.11
CA PHE A 25 17.23 2.13 16.94
C PHE A 25 16.56 2.75 18.17
N VAL A 26 17.36 3.10 19.18
CA VAL A 26 16.94 4.07 20.21
C VAL A 26 17.24 5.46 19.63
N GLY A 27 16.37 5.95 18.75
CA GLY A 27 16.55 7.27 18.14
C GLY A 27 15.51 7.75 17.12
N SER A 28 14.76 6.85 16.47
CA SER A 28 14.03 7.20 15.22
C SER A 28 12.61 6.62 15.09
N GLY A 29 11.98 6.20 16.18
CA GLY A 29 10.75 5.38 16.16
C GLY A 29 9.51 5.97 15.48
N ARG A 30 9.56 7.21 14.98
CA ARG A 30 8.46 7.83 14.22
C ARG A 30 8.65 7.74 12.71
N GLU A 31 9.89 7.80 12.24
CA GLU A 31 10.26 7.66 10.82
C GLU A 31 10.23 6.18 10.42
N ASP A 32 10.70 5.30 11.31
CA ASP A 32 10.59 3.85 11.13
C ASP A 32 9.12 3.41 11.11
N ALA A 33 8.26 3.98 11.97
CA ALA A 33 6.84 3.64 12.01
C ALA A 33 6.06 4.10 10.77
N ALA A 34 6.38 5.28 10.22
CA ALA A 34 5.75 5.77 8.99
C ALA A 34 6.15 4.93 7.78
N ALA A 35 7.44 4.59 7.66
CA ALA A 35 7.94 3.74 6.59
C ALA A 35 7.34 2.31 6.66
N VAL A 36 7.23 1.75 7.87
CA VAL A 36 6.60 0.44 8.08
C VAL A 36 5.10 0.49 7.75
N ALA A 37 4.38 1.54 8.17
CA ALA A 37 2.96 1.70 7.85
C ALA A 37 2.71 1.85 6.34
N GLU A 38 3.59 2.57 5.64
CA GLU A 38 3.51 2.71 4.18
C GLU A 38 3.78 1.38 3.47
N ALA A 39 4.82 0.64 3.88
CA ALA A 39 5.12 -0.67 3.33
C ALA A 39 3.98 -1.68 3.58
N GLN A 40 3.33 -1.60 4.75
CA GLN A 40 2.14 -2.39 5.05
C GLN A 40 0.96 -2.01 4.14
N ALA A 41 0.70 -0.71 3.97
CA ALA A 41 -0.37 -0.23 3.10
C ALA A 41 -0.17 -0.65 1.63
N GLU A 42 1.07 -0.60 1.14
CA GLU A 42 1.42 -1.08 -0.19
C GLU A 42 1.21 -2.60 -0.29
N ALA A 43 1.70 -3.38 0.67
CA ALA A 43 1.54 -4.84 0.65
C ALA A 43 0.05 -5.25 0.68
N GLU A 44 -0.76 -4.61 1.51
CA GLU A 44 -2.22 -4.81 1.56
C GLU A 44 -2.87 -4.47 0.22
N PHE A 45 -2.53 -3.30 -0.33
CA PHE A 45 -3.07 -2.86 -1.62
C PHE A 45 -2.71 -3.84 -2.74
N LEU A 46 -1.44 -4.25 -2.82
CA LEU A 46 -0.97 -5.18 -3.85
C LEU A 46 -1.68 -6.53 -3.74
N GLY A 47 -1.91 -7.02 -2.52
CA GLY A 47 -2.67 -8.25 -2.28
C GLY A 47 -4.09 -8.18 -2.83
N VAL A 48 -4.85 -7.14 -2.49
CA VAL A 48 -6.24 -6.97 -2.96
C VAL A 48 -6.28 -6.69 -4.46
N CYS A 49 -5.39 -5.83 -4.96
CA CYS A 49 -5.33 -5.49 -6.37
C CYS A 49 -5.02 -6.70 -7.24
N GLN A 50 -4.04 -7.54 -6.88
CA GLN A 50 -3.69 -8.72 -7.68
C GLN A 50 -4.80 -9.78 -7.69
N ALA A 51 -5.59 -9.86 -6.62
CA ALA A 51 -6.73 -10.75 -6.53
C ALA A 51 -7.90 -10.34 -7.44
N GLN A 52 -8.08 -9.04 -7.72
CA GLN A 52 -9.23 -8.53 -8.48
C GLN A 52 -8.90 -8.00 -9.88
N LEU A 53 -7.70 -7.44 -10.07
CA LEU A 53 -7.28 -6.70 -11.26
C LEU A 53 -6.19 -7.46 -12.03
N HIS A 54 -6.56 -8.61 -12.59
CA HIS A 54 -5.61 -9.48 -13.31
C HIS A 54 -4.98 -8.84 -14.56
N ASP A 55 -5.64 -7.83 -15.14
CA ASP A 55 -5.22 -7.14 -16.36
C ASP A 55 -4.59 -5.76 -16.10
N ILE A 56 -4.28 -5.43 -14.85
CA ILE A 56 -3.57 -4.20 -14.46
C ILE A 56 -2.27 -4.56 -13.74
N ASP A 57 -1.20 -3.82 -14.01
CA ASP A 57 -0.01 -3.81 -13.17
C ASP A 57 -0.30 -3.04 -11.87
N CYS A 58 -0.48 -3.78 -10.78
CA CYS A 58 -0.78 -3.23 -9.47
C CYS A 58 0.37 -2.38 -8.89
N GLY A 59 1.63 -2.68 -9.21
CA GLY A 59 2.76 -1.87 -8.76
C GLY A 59 2.80 -0.51 -9.46
N CYS A 60 2.49 -0.49 -10.76
CA CYS A 60 2.28 0.75 -11.51
C CYS A 60 1.09 1.54 -10.96
N LEU A 61 -0.05 0.86 -10.72
CA LEU A 61 -1.26 1.50 -10.22
C LEU A 61 -1.06 2.14 -8.85
N TRP A 62 -0.40 1.44 -7.92
CA TRP A 62 -0.03 1.99 -6.61
C TRP A 62 0.82 3.25 -6.76
N ARG A 63 1.87 3.20 -7.58
CA ARG A 63 2.80 4.32 -7.75
C ARG A 63 2.12 5.57 -8.28
N ASP A 64 1.25 5.43 -9.27
CA ASP A 64 0.65 6.56 -9.98
C ASP A 64 -0.64 7.09 -9.32
N ALA A 65 -1.32 6.27 -8.51
CA ALA A 65 -2.58 6.62 -7.86
C ALA A 65 -2.60 6.40 -6.34
N ARG A 66 -1.44 6.26 -5.68
CA ARG A 66 -1.30 6.07 -4.22
C ARG A 66 -2.25 6.93 -3.37
N PRO A 67 -2.38 8.26 -3.61
CA PRO A 67 -3.21 9.11 -2.76
C PRO A 67 -4.71 8.79 -2.80
N ALA A 68 -5.16 8.04 -3.81
CA ALA A 68 -6.54 7.63 -3.96
C ALA A 68 -6.89 6.32 -3.23
N PHE A 69 -5.89 5.55 -2.79
CA PHE A 69 -6.08 4.28 -2.08
C PHE A 69 -6.09 4.49 -0.57
N LEU A 70 -7.01 5.33 -0.11
CA LEU A 70 -7.26 5.55 1.31
C LEU A 70 -7.73 4.25 1.96
N PRO A 71 -7.34 3.94 3.22
CA PRO A 71 -7.72 2.70 3.89
C PRO A 71 -9.22 2.40 3.84
N ASP A 72 -10.05 3.43 4.00
CA ASP A 72 -11.52 3.31 4.08
C ASP A 72 -12.20 3.14 2.72
N ALA A 73 -11.54 3.55 1.63
CA ALA A 73 -12.11 3.59 0.29
C ALA A 73 -11.44 2.61 -0.70
N ARG A 74 -10.25 2.09 -0.34
CA ARG A 74 -9.38 1.29 -1.22
C ARG A 74 -10.09 0.12 -1.88
N ASP A 75 -10.80 -0.70 -1.12
CA ASP A 75 -11.47 -1.89 -1.65
C ASP A 75 -12.59 -1.51 -2.63
N GLU A 76 -13.32 -0.44 -2.34
CA GLU A 76 -14.37 0.07 -3.22
C GLU A 76 -13.78 0.64 -4.51
N VAL A 77 -12.66 1.38 -4.43
CA VAL A 77 -11.93 1.86 -5.62
C VAL A 77 -11.46 0.68 -6.48
N ILE A 78 -10.84 -0.34 -5.88
CA ILE A 78 -10.36 -1.52 -6.61
C ILE A 78 -11.53 -2.24 -7.29
N THR A 79 -12.66 -2.39 -6.59
CA THR A 79 -13.89 -2.99 -7.15
C THR A 79 -14.41 -2.17 -8.34
N LEU A 80 -14.44 -0.84 -8.24
CA LEU A 80 -14.84 0.03 -9.35
C LEU A 80 -13.92 -0.13 -10.56
N ILE A 81 -12.61 -0.26 -10.35
CA ILE A 81 -11.64 -0.54 -11.42
C ILE A 81 -11.87 -1.94 -12.01
N ALA A 82 -12.22 -2.94 -11.21
CA ALA A 82 -12.51 -4.29 -11.70
C ALA A 82 -13.74 -4.31 -12.61
N ASP A 83 -14.78 -3.57 -12.22
CA ASP A 83 -16.03 -3.44 -12.96
C ASP A 83 -15.95 -2.48 -14.17
N ARG A 84 -14.79 -1.87 -14.44
CA ARG A 84 -14.65 -0.85 -15.49
C ARG A 84 -15.01 -1.33 -16.90
N LYS A 85 -14.97 -2.64 -17.16
CA LYS A 85 -15.34 -3.21 -18.47
C LYS A 85 -16.85 -3.41 -18.63
N THR A 86 -17.57 -3.56 -17.51
CA THR A 86 -19.01 -3.86 -17.50
C THR A 86 -19.84 -2.61 -17.18
N MET A 87 -19.22 -1.58 -16.60
CA MET A 87 -19.87 -0.34 -16.21
C MET A 87 -19.76 0.74 -17.30
N PRO A 88 -20.82 1.52 -17.60
CA PRO A 88 -20.69 2.68 -18.50
C PRO A 88 -19.73 3.74 -17.94
N LEU A 89 -18.93 4.37 -18.80
CA LEU A 89 -17.93 5.39 -18.42
C LEU A 89 -18.51 6.52 -17.54
N ARG A 90 -19.73 6.96 -17.84
CA ARG A 90 -20.42 8.00 -17.04
C ARG A 90 -20.67 7.54 -15.60
N VAL A 91 -21.02 6.28 -15.40
CA VAL A 91 -21.32 5.71 -14.08
C VAL A 91 -20.02 5.49 -13.30
N GLN A 92 -18.98 4.99 -13.97
CA GLN A 92 -17.64 4.87 -13.38
C GLN A 92 -17.20 6.21 -12.79
N ARG A 93 -17.25 7.26 -13.60
CA ARG A 93 -16.85 8.61 -13.20
C ARG A 93 -17.64 9.11 -11.99
N ILE A 94 -18.98 9.07 -12.05
CA ILE A 94 -19.84 9.55 -10.95
C ILE A 94 -19.56 8.79 -9.64
N ARG A 95 -19.37 7.47 -9.69
CA ARG A 95 -19.12 6.67 -8.49
C ARG A 95 -17.76 7.00 -7.88
N THR A 96 -16.69 7.02 -8.68
CA THR A 96 -15.36 7.39 -8.18
C THR A 96 -15.28 8.84 -7.71
N GLU A 97 -15.94 9.79 -8.40
CA GLU A 97 -15.96 11.21 -7.98
C GLU A 97 -16.68 11.40 -6.64
N ARG A 98 -17.74 10.62 -6.38
CA ARG A 98 -18.43 10.64 -5.08
C ARG A 98 -17.58 10.07 -3.96
N LEU A 99 -16.77 9.06 -4.26
CA LEU A 99 -15.93 8.37 -3.28
C LEU A 99 -14.66 9.18 -2.94
N LEU A 100 -13.99 9.72 -3.95
CA LEU A 100 -12.65 10.29 -3.83
C LEU A 100 -12.57 11.78 -4.14
N GLY A 101 -13.63 12.38 -4.69
CA GLY A 101 -13.58 13.70 -5.30
C GLY A 101 -13.03 13.68 -6.74
N PRO A 102 -13.16 14.80 -7.48
CA PRO A 102 -12.87 14.85 -8.92
C PRO A 102 -11.39 14.64 -9.27
N GLU A 103 -10.47 15.20 -8.49
CA GLU A 103 -9.03 15.13 -8.77
C GLU A 103 -8.49 13.71 -8.62
N LEU A 104 -8.80 13.06 -7.49
CA LEU A 104 -8.37 11.69 -7.22
C LEU A 104 -9.06 10.68 -8.15
N ALA A 105 -10.33 10.88 -8.48
CA ALA A 105 -11.02 10.04 -9.46
C ALA A 105 -10.32 10.09 -10.83
N LYS A 106 -9.94 11.29 -11.30
CA LYS A 106 -9.20 11.46 -12.56
C LYS A 106 -7.83 10.76 -12.51
N MET A 107 -7.12 10.87 -11.39
CA MET A 107 -5.83 10.21 -11.17
C MET A 107 -5.97 8.68 -11.27
N VAL A 108 -6.94 8.09 -10.56
CA VAL A 108 -7.18 6.64 -10.56
C VAL A 108 -7.47 6.13 -11.97
N TRP A 109 -8.38 6.77 -12.70
CA TRP A 109 -8.72 6.32 -14.05
C TRP A 109 -7.59 6.52 -15.06
N GLY A 110 -6.79 7.58 -14.89
CA GLY A 110 -5.56 7.78 -15.66
C GLY A 110 -4.56 6.64 -15.41
N ALA A 111 -4.27 6.35 -14.15
CA ALA A 111 -3.36 5.26 -13.78
C ALA A 111 -3.88 3.90 -14.24
N ALA A 112 -5.17 3.59 -14.05
CA ALA A 112 -5.77 2.34 -14.51
C ALA A 112 -5.70 2.17 -16.04
N TYR A 113 -5.75 3.26 -16.80
CA TYR A 113 -5.55 3.24 -18.25
C TYR A 113 -4.10 2.96 -18.64
N TYR A 114 -3.12 3.65 -18.03
CA TYR A 114 -1.70 3.49 -18.37
C TYR A 114 -1.08 2.19 -17.85
N CYS A 115 -1.51 1.73 -16.68
CA CYS A 115 -1.03 0.51 -16.05
C CYS A 115 -1.74 -0.76 -16.54
N GLY A 116 -2.67 -0.64 -17.51
CA GLY A 116 -3.32 -1.78 -18.14
C GLY A 116 -2.32 -2.64 -18.92
N ARG A 117 -2.24 -3.93 -18.59
CA ARG A 117 -1.44 -4.91 -19.33
C ARG A 117 -2.19 -5.27 -20.62
N ARG A 118 -1.58 -4.96 -21.77
CA ARG A 118 -2.11 -5.32 -23.09
C ARG A 118 -1.96 -6.81 -23.37
#